data_AF-A0A4S4A227-F1
#
_entry.id   AF-A0A4S4A227-F1
#
_cell.length_a   1.000
_cell.length_b   1.000
_cell.length_c   1.000
_cell.angle_alpha   90.00
_cell.angle_beta   90.00
_cell.angle_gamma   90.00
#
_symmetry.space_group_name_H-M   'P 1'
#
loop_
_entity.id
_entity.type
_entity.pdbx_description
1 polymer ?
#
loop_
_entity_poly.entity_id
_entity_poly.type
_entity_poly.pdbx_seq_one_letter_code
_entity_poly.pdbx_strand_id
1 'polypeptide(L)'
;MTMHKSAKRLMSSLLFTSAAIAILPHAAFALDGQDLLKKINAAYAPSGVVINASGVDVNGDTVVLKDANFTPEDSKDKTPVPVGNVTLTGVAAMDDGSYEIDRVDFQPINITSEKSAITATDLYLSGVTVPGKTGTNDLSSMLFYEKAHSGPIAIKEGGKELVSISEIEATSAIEDDGASLSFDAAVNGLKLDLSSVEDPNSKETIDALGLSNLDGKMTMKGSWELQSGTIDVEEYALDFKNVGKLDISFSLSGYTMDLMKQLQEAAAASKVNSADPQAQQAAGIATLGLLQQMSFLSADIRFEDAGLTARALEYAGKKQSVSAKDMGQMVKAMTPLMLAQAKLGALQNSVSAAVNAYIDNPKSFTITAEPENPVPFPMIIGAAMGAPETLPKVLGVTVTSND
;
A
#
# COMPACT_ATOMS: atom_id res chain seq x y z
N MET A 1 43.98 -56.40 -28.85
CA MET A 1 45.13 -56.47 -27.91
C MET A 1 45.40 -55.04 -27.48
N THR A 2 45.26 -54.60 -26.23
CA THR A 2 45.19 -55.30 -24.94
C THR A 2 44.46 -54.37 -23.96
N MET A 3 43.61 -54.95 -23.10
CA MET A 3 42.80 -54.30 -22.06
C MET A 3 43.63 -53.86 -20.84
N HIS A 4 43.19 -52.81 -20.12
CA HIS A 4 42.96 -52.78 -18.65
C HIS A 4 42.47 -51.36 -18.24
N LYS A 5 41.19 -51.15 -17.87
CA LYS A 5 40.62 -51.20 -16.50
C LYS A 5 41.55 -50.64 -15.40
N SER A 6 41.15 -49.56 -14.74
CA SER A 6 40.48 -49.67 -13.42
C SER A 6 40.04 -48.31 -12.86
N ALA A 7 38.99 -48.37 -12.05
CA ALA A 7 38.33 -47.29 -11.34
C ALA A 7 38.96 -46.98 -9.96
N LYS A 8 38.52 -45.84 -9.40
CA LYS A 8 38.29 -45.56 -7.96
C LYS A 8 39.49 -45.09 -7.10
N ARG A 9 39.46 -43.80 -6.73
CA ARG A 9 39.77 -43.19 -5.40
C ARG A 9 39.56 -41.67 -5.53
N LEU A 10 38.40 -41.12 -5.14
CA LEU A 10 38.20 -40.45 -3.83
C LEU A 10 39.52 -40.07 -3.13
N MET A 11 39.89 -38.80 -3.20
CA MET A 11 40.12 -37.91 -2.05
C MET A 11 40.73 -36.58 -2.52
N SER A 12 40.08 -35.49 -2.10
CA SER A 12 40.64 -34.19 -1.75
C SER A 12 41.86 -33.67 -2.50
N SER A 13 41.62 -32.68 -3.36
CA SER A 13 42.47 -31.50 -3.39
C SER A 13 41.63 -30.29 -3.79
N LEU A 14 41.26 -29.50 -2.77
CA LEU A 14 40.92 -28.10 -2.93
C LEU A 14 42.04 -27.43 -3.75
N LEU A 15 41.71 -26.92 -4.93
CA LEU A 15 42.52 -25.93 -5.60
C LEU A 15 41.70 -24.63 -5.64
N PHE A 16 42.07 -23.75 -4.72
CA PHE A 16 41.80 -22.32 -4.77
C PHE A 16 42.11 -21.81 -6.18
N THR A 17 41.06 -21.51 -6.94
CA THR A 17 41.20 -20.69 -8.14
C THR A 17 40.77 -19.29 -7.74
N SER A 18 41.72 -18.53 -7.17
CA SER A 18 41.60 -17.09 -7.02
C SER A 18 41.54 -16.48 -8.42
N ALA A 19 40.34 -16.27 -8.93
CA ALA A 19 40.15 -15.32 -10.02
C ALA A 19 40.46 -13.94 -9.46
N ALA A 20 41.61 -13.39 -9.83
CA ALA A 20 41.93 -11.99 -9.59
C ALA A 20 40.89 -11.15 -10.33
N ILE A 21 39.93 -10.59 -9.59
CA ILE A 21 39.08 -9.50 -10.09
C ILE A 21 40.03 -8.32 -10.32
N ALA A 22 40.31 -8.03 -11.58
CA ALA A 22 40.96 -6.80 -11.96
C ALA A 22 39.94 -5.67 -11.71
N ILE A 23 40.06 -5.02 -10.54
CA ILE A 23 39.40 -3.74 -10.28
C ILE A 23 40.07 -2.73 -11.22
N LEU A 24 39.48 -2.51 -12.39
CA LEU A 24 39.81 -1.33 -13.18
C LEU A 24 39.37 -0.12 -12.34
N PRO A 25 40.27 0.85 -12.06
CA PRO A 25 39.86 2.08 -11.40
C PRO A 25 38.99 2.83 -12.39
N HIS A 26 37.66 2.71 -12.26
CA HIS A 26 36.75 3.71 -12.79
C HIS A 26 37.23 5.04 -12.22
N ALA A 27 37.43 6.04 -13.09
CA ALA A 27 37.76 7.37 -12.64
C ALA A 27 36.71 7.75 -11.59
N ALA A 28 37.13 7.88 -10.33
CA ALA A 28 36.26 8.33 -9.26
C ALA A 28 35.92 9.79 -9.57
N PHE A 29 34.86 10.00 -10.35
CA PHE A 29 34.22 11.30 -10.42
C PHE A 29 33.96 11.71 -8.98
N ALA A 30 34.42 12.90 -8.60
CA ALA A 30 34.14 13.42 -7.28
C ALA A 30 32.62 13.47 -7.12
N LEU A 31 32.12 12.67 -6.18
CA LEU A 31 30.70 12.55 -5.93
C LEU A 31 30.15 13.93 -5.51
N ASP A 32 29.20 14.46 -6.29
CA ASP A 32 28.56 15.74 -5.98
C ASP A 32 27.29 15.50 -5.14
N GLY A 33 27.44 15.63 -3.82
CA GLY A 33 26.32 15.44 -2.89
C GLY A 33 25.23 16.52 -3.01
N GLN A 34 25.57 17.73 -3.47
CA GLN A 34 24.58 18.79 -3.65
C GLN A 34 23.72 18.54 -4.88
N ASP A 35 24.34 18.06 -5.96
CA ASP A 35 23.61 17.62 -7.14
C ASP A 35 22.70 16.41 -6.83
N LEU A 36 23.19 15.44 -6.05
CA LEU A 36 22.37 14.32 -5.55
C LEU A 36 21.13 14.82 -4.79
N LEU A 37 21.30 15.66 -3.76
CA LEU A 37 20.18 16.21 -2.98
C LEU A 37 19.19 16.98 -3.87
N LYS A 38 19.70 17.73 -4.86
CA LYS A 38 18.87 18.44 -5.83
C LYS A 38 18.03 17.48 -6.67
N LYS A 39 18.59 16.36 -7.14
CA LYS A 39 17.87 15.34 -7.92
C LYS A 39 16.85 14.58 -7.08
N ILE A 40 17.18 14.25 -5.83
CA ILE A 40 16.20 13.68 -4.89
C ILE A 40 15.00 14.63 -4.74
N ASN A 41 15.26 15.93 -4.50
CA ASN A 41 14.19 16.93 -4.43
C ASN A 41 13.40 17.07 -5.73
N ALA A 42 14.06 17.01 -6.89
CA ALA A 42 13.37 17.05 -8.17
C ALA A 42 12.43 15.85 -8.37
N ALA A 43 12.81 14.67 -7.87
CA ALA A 43 11.98 13.46 -7.93
C ALA A 43 10.78 13.51 -6.97
N TYR A 44 10.92 14.15 -5.79
CA TYR A 44 9.85 14.30 -4.80
C TYR A 44 8.98 15.55 -4.96
N ALA A 45 9.40 16.53 -5.78
CA ALA A 45 8.64 17.76 -6.01
C ALA A 45 7.17 17.51 -6.44
N PRO A 46 6.85 16.53 -7.30
CA PRO A 46 5.46 16.22 -7.66
C PRO A 46 4.60 15.73 -6.48
N SER A 47 5.22 15.16 -5.45
CA SER A 47 4.56 14.74 -4.21
C SER A 47 4.34 15.88 -3.21
N GLY A 48 4.80 17.10 -3.52
CA GLY A 48 4.67 18.27 -2.65
C GLY A 48 5.53 18.19 -1.39
N VAL A 49 6.66 17.48 -1.44
CA VAL A 49 7.61 17.34 -0.33
C VAL A 49 8.97 17.89 -0.73
N VAL A 50 9.54 18.74 0.12
CA VAL A 50 10.92 19.24 -0.03
C VAL A 50 11.77 18.74 1.12
N ILE A 51 12.92 18.17 0.78
CA ILE A 51 13.98 17.73 1.70
C ILE A 51 15.03 18.83 1.78
N ASN A 52 15.21 19.40 2.97
CA ASN A 52 16.30 20.34 3.24
C ASN A 52 17.31 19.68 4.16
N ALA A 53 18.59 20.04 4.01
CA ALA A 53 19.68 19.65 4.90
C ALA A 53 20.50 20.90 5.27
N SER A 54 20.99 20.96 6.50
CA SER A 54 21.87 22.05 6.97
C SER A 54 23.25 22.01 6.29
N GLY A 55 23.65 20.83 5.84
CA GLY A 55 24.86 20.59 5.06
C GLY A 55 24.84 19.22 4.38
N VAL A 56 25.67 19.06 3.36
CA VAL A 56 25.88 17.79 2.68
C VAL A 56 27.37 17.49 2.71
N ASP A 57 27.75 16.47 3.48
CA ASP A 57 29.13 16.00 3.56
C ASP A 57 29.32 14.81 2.61
N VAL A 58 30.45 14.79 1.90
CA VAL A 58 30.83 13.69 1.01
C VAL A 58 32.17 13.13 1.46
N ASN A 59 32.23 11.81 1.67
CA ASN A 59 33.44 11.08 2.01
C ASN A 59 33.48 9.74 1.25
N GLY A 60 34.28 9.67 0.19
CA GLY A 60 34.31 8.52 -0.70
C GLY A 60 32.95 8.34 -1.40
N ASP A 61 32.35 7.18 -1.23
CA ASP A 61 31.02 6.79 -1.71
C ASP A 61 29.91 7.05 -0.68
N THR A 62 30.22 7.74 0.42
CA THR A 62 29.26 8.05 1.48
C THR A 62 28.86 9.52 1.45
N VAL A 63 27.56 9.79 1.46
CA VAL A 63 26.97 11.14 1.55
C VAL A 63 26.16 11.24 2.84
N VAL A 64 26.36 12.31 3.60
CA VAL A 64 25.58 12.58 4.82
C VAL A 64 24.82 13.89 4.65
N LEU A 65 23.49 13.80 4.65
CA LEU A 65 22.60 14.96 4.77
C LEU A 65 22.47 15.31 6.25
N LYS A 66 23.05 16.43 6.66
CA LYS A 66 23.02 16.89 8.06
C LYS A 66 21.71 17.57 8.39
N ASP A 67 21.16 17.26 9.57
CA ASP A 67 19.94 17.87 10.11
C ASP A 67 18.81 17.95 9.07
N ALA A 68 18.61 16.86 8.34
CA ALA A 68 17.62 16.79 7.29
C ALA A 68 16.22 17.01 7.87
N ASN A 69 15.37 17.70 7.12
CA ASN A 69 13.98 17.92 7.45
C ASN A 69 13.10 17.78 6.22
N PHE A 70 11.90 17.26 6.44
CA PHE A 70 10.85 17.21 5.43
C PHE A 70 9.89 18.37 5.66
N THR A 71 9.65 19.16 4.60
CA THR A 71 8.62 20.20 4.60
C THR A 71 7.54 19.80 3.60
N PRO A 72 6.33 19.45 4.05
CA PRO A 72 5.18 19.36 3.16
C PRO A 72 4.85 20.76 2.64
N GLU A 73 4.88 20.96 1.32
CA GLU A 73 4.65 22.27 0.67
C GLU A 73 3.27 22.86 1.04
N ASP A 74 2.28 22.00 1.28
CA ASP A 74 0.88 22.36 1.58
C ASP A 74 0.56 22.56 3.06
N SER A 75 1.52 22.37 3.98
CA SER A 75 1.23 22.60 5.39
C SER A 75 1.05 24.11 5.64
N LYS A 76 -0.11 24.51 6.19
CA LYS A 76 -0.47 25.92 6.47
C LYS A 76 0.61 26.67 7.27
N ASP A 77 1.35 25.94 8.09
CA ASP A 77 2.41 26.45 8.96
C ASP A 77 3.82 26.10 8.47
N LYS A 78 3.96 25.42 7.31
CA LYS A 78 5.24 24.93 6.74
C LYS A 78 6.18 24.31 7.76
N THR A 79 5.63 23.68 8.80
CA THR A 79 6.42 23.25 9.95
C THR A 79 7.30 22.08 9.51
N PRO A 80 8.63 22.27 9.48
CA PRO A 80 9.52 21.19 9.05
C PRO A 80 9.46 20.05 10.06
N VAL A 81 9.32 18.83 9.56
CA VAL A 81 9.44 17.61 10.37
C VAL A 81 10.91 17.21 10.37
N PRO A 82 11.60 17.26 11.52
CA PRO A 82 13.01 16.89 11.58
C PRO A 82 13.16 15.38 11.38
N VAL A 83 14.05 15.01 10.48
CA VAL A 83 14.45 13.63 10.17
C VAL A 83 15.81 13.32 10.81
N GLY A 84 16.60 14.36 11.10
CA GLY A 84 17.94 14.23 11.63
C GLY A 84 18.95 13.94 10.51
N ASN A 85 20.08 13.34 10.85
CA ASN A 85 21.07 13.00 9.82
C ASN A 85 20.59 11.81 8.99
N VAL A 86 20.74 11.91 7.67
CA VAL A 86 20.49 10.81 6.74
C VAL A 86 21.82 10.41 6.10
N THR A 87 22.17 9.13 6.20
CA THR A 87 23.44 8.60 5.68
C THR A 87 23.17 7.74 4.46
N LEU A 88 23.76 8.10 3.33
CA LEU A 88 23.67 7.38 2.08
C LEU A 88 25.03 6.73 1.82
N THR A 89 25.07 5.41 1.67
CA THR A 89 26.31 4.62 1.49
C THR A 89 26.27 3.88 0.16
N GLY A 90 27.44 3.64 -0.44
CA GLY A 90 27.54 3.03 -1.77
C GLY A 90 26.96 3.92 -2.86
N VAL A 91 27.13 5.24 -2.75
CA VAL A 91 26.61 6.19 -3.72
C VAL A 91 27.51 6.21 -4.97
N ALA A 92 26.92 5.88 -6.11
CA ALA A 92 27.56 5.91 -7.41
C ALA A 92 26.82 6.87 -8.35
N ALA A 93 27.58 7.75 -9.04
CA ALA A 93 27.04 8.57 -10.12
C ALA A 93 27.14 7.80 -11.44
N MET A 94 26.07 7.80 -12.23
CA MET A 94 25.98 7.08 -13.49
C MET A 94 26.21 8.01 -14.68
N ASP A 95 26.61 7.45 -15.83
CA ASP A 95 26.93 8.21 -17.06
C ASP A 95 25.73 8.99 -17.63
N ASP A 96 24.51 8.52 -17.37
CA ASP A 96 23.26 9.18 -17.75
C ASP A 96 22.84 10.31 -16.79
N GLY A 97 23.63 10.53 -15.74
CA GLY A 97 23.39 11.50 -14.69
C GLY A 97 22.47 11.01 -13.57
N SER A 98 22.03 9.76 -13.56
CA SER A 98 21.35 9.17 -12.39
C SER A 98 22.34 8.87 -11.25
N TYR A 99 21.82 8.51 -10.09
CA TYR A 99 22.61 7.97 -8.98
C TYR A 99 22.05 6.63 -8.51
N GLU A 100 22.94 5.70 -8.21
CA GLU A 100 22.63 4.48 -7.48
C GLU A 100 23.15 4.59 -6.04
N ILE A 101 22.42 4.02 -5.09
CA ILE A 101 22.72 4.08 -3.67
C ILE A 101 22.40 2.73 -3.05
N ASP A 102 23.43 2.03 -2.55
CA ASP A 102 23.25 0.73 -1.93
C ASP A 102 22.31 0.79 -0.71
N ARG A 103 22.49 1.81 0.14
CA ARG A 103 21.72 1.94 1.38
C ARG A 103 21.58 3.39 1.85
N VAL A 104 20.38 3.74 2.29
CA VAL A 104 20.04 5.01 2.94
C VAL A 104 19.56 4.71 4.36
N ASP A 105 20.35 5.08 5.37
CA ASP A 105 20.02 4.93 6.78
C ASP A 105 19.48 6.24 7.37
N PHE A 106 18.37 6.14 8.09
CA PHE A 106 17.76 7.26 8.81
C PHE A 106 18.03 7.12 10.31
N GLN A 107 18.12 8.26 11.00
CA GLN A 107 18.19 8.25 12.46
C GLN A 107 16.89 7.71 13.07
N PRO A 108 16.98 7.05 14.24
CA PRO A 108 15.79 6.68 15.00
C PRO A 108 14.88 7.87 15.24
N ILE A 109 13.59 7.69 15.00
CA ILE A 109 12.58 8.69 15.31
C ILE A 109 12.27 8.56 16.80
N ASN A 110 12.32 9.68 17.51
CA ASN A 110 11.87 9.78 18.90
C ASN A 110 11.22 11.14 19.12
N ILE A 111 9.93 11.21 18.78
CA ILE A 111 9.12 12.42 18.94
C ILE A 111 8.33 12.28 20.22
N THR A 112 8.60 13.14 21.20
CA THR A 112 7.87 13.19 22.47
C THR A 112 7.20 14.55 22.64
N SER A 113 5.91 14.53 22.99
CA SER A 113 5.12 15.68 23.42
C SER A 113 4.64 15.49 24.87
N GLU A 114 3.93 16.46 25.44
CA GLU A 114 3.40 16.35 26.81
C GLU A 114 2.53 15.11 27.05
N LYS A 115 1.85 14.61 26.00
CA LYS A 115 0.88 13.51 26.12
C LYS A 115 1.21 12.29 25.27
N SER A 116 2.01 12.43 24.23
CA SER A 116 2.30 11.36 23.28
C SER A 116 3.79 11.15 23.06
N ALA A 117 4.17 9.91 22.78
CA ALA A 117 5.52 9.56 22.32
C ALA A 117 5.42 8.62 21.13
N ILE A 118 6.19 8.92 20.08
CA ILE A 118 6.32 8.10 18.88
C ILE A 118 7.79 7.72 18.73
N THR A 119 8.04 6.42 18.66
CA THR A 119 9.39 5.89 18.44
C THR A 119 9.42 4.97 17.23
N ALA A 120 10.46 5.07 16.42
CA ALA A 120 10.77 4.12 15.35
C ALA A 120 12.29 3.92 15.25
N THR A 121 12.72 2.70 14.98
CA THR A 121 14.14 2.33 14.94
C THR A 121 14.44 1.46 13.72
N ASP A 122 15.72 1.35 13.36
CA ASP A 122 16.19 0.54 12.23
C ASP A 122 15.47 0.90 10.91
N LEU A 123 15.55 2.18 10.57
CA LEU A 123 14.90 2.78 9.41
C LEU A 123 15.90 2.85 8.26
N TYR A 124 15.63 2.16 7.16
CA TYR A 124 16.48 2.25 5.97
C TYR A 124 15.75 1.99 4.66
N LEU A 125 16.33 2.49 3.58
CA LEU A 125 16.08 2.04 2.21
C LEU A 125 17.33 1.33 1.69
N SER A 126 17.17 0.36 0.79
CA SER A 126 18.28 -0.24 0.05
C SER A 126 17.97 -0.35 -1.44
N GLY A 127 19.02 -0.33 -2.26
CA GLY A 127 18.91 -0.36 -3.72
C GLY A 127 18.14 0.85 -4.24
N VAL A 128 18.55 2.06 -3.86
CA VAL A 128 17.86 3.29 -4.24
C VAL A 128 18.44 3.83 -5.55
N THR A 129 17.58 4.08 -6.53
CA THR A 129 17.91 4.75 -7.78
C THR A 129 17.29 6.15 -7.79
N VAL A 130 18.13 7.18 -7.95
CA VAL A 130 17.71 8.57 -8.09
C VAL A 130 17.80 8.96 -9.56
N PRO A 131 16.70 9.39 -10.19
CA PRO A 131 16.67 9.65 -11.62
C PRO A 131 17.54 10.85 -12.00
N GLY A 132 18.28 10.74 -13.11
CA GLY A 132 19.07 11.85 -13.65
C GLY A 132 18.19 12.99 -14.19
N LYS A 133 17.00 12.64 -14.68
CA LYS A 133 15.98 13.56 -15.18
C LYS A 133 14.59 13.06 -14.79
N THR A 134 13.72 13.98 -14.40
CA THR A 134 12.33 13.67 -14.06
C THR A 134 11.40 14.04 -15.21
N GLY A 135 10.19 13.47 -15.20
CA GLY A 135 9.12 13.87 -16.11
C GLY A 135 9.15 13.22 -17.50
N THR A 136 10.02 12.23 -17.74
CA THR A 136 9.86 11.35 -18.92
C THR A 136 8.65 10.41 -18.71
N ASN A 137 8.32 9.61 -19.73
CA ASN A 137 7.23 8.63 -19.68
C ASN A 137 7.79 7.22 -19.56
N ASP A 138 8.81 7.05 -18.72
CA ASP A 138 9.45 5.77 -18.42
C ASP A 138 9.81 5.68 -16.92
N LEU A 139 10.04 4.45 -16.46
CA LEU A 139 10.36 4.16 -15.06
C LEU A 139 11.69 4.77 -14.61
N SER A 140 12.62 5.06 -15.54
CA SER A 140 13.92 5.65 -15.21
C SER A 140 13.83 7.10 -14.72
N SER A 141 12.67 7.75 -14.88
CA SER A 141 12.41 9.08 -14.33
C SER A 141 11.82 9.08 -12.92
N MET A 142 11.57 7.91 -12.35
CA MET A 142 11.04 7.74 -11.01
C MET A 142 12.17 7.47 -10.03
N LEU A 143 12.04 8.00 -8.81
CA LEU A 143 12.85 7.52 -7.70
C LEU A 143 12.35 6.13 -7.33
N PHE A 144 13.28 5.18 -7.31
CA PHE A 144 13.00 3.77 -7.09
C PHE A 144 13.83 3.27 -5.90
N TYR A 145 13.31 2.30 -5.17
CA TYR A 145 14.03 1.56 -4.13
C TYR A 145 13.72 0.07 -4.27
N GLU A 146 14.66 -0.80 -3.93
CA GLU A 146 14.42 -2.25 -3.94
C GLU A 146 13.76 -2.71 -2.64
N LYS A 147 14.16 -2.11 -1.51
CA LYS A 147 13.61 -2.44 -0.20
C LYS A 147 13.53 -1.22 0.70
N ALA A 148 12.43 -1.14 1.43
CA ALA A 148 12.23 -0.24 2.55
C ALA A 148 12.01 -1.07 3.81
N HIS A 149 12.60 -0.62 4.92
CA HIS A 149 12.48 -1.31 6.19
C HIS A 149 12.32 -0.33 7.34
N SER A 150 11.46 -0.71 8.28
CA SER A 150 11.42 -0.17 9.63
C SER A 150 11.41 -1.32 10.61
N GLY A 151 12.29 -1.24 11.62
CA GLY A 151 12.17 -2.06 12.82
C GLY A 151 10.99 -1.61 13.71
N PRO A 152 11.07 -1.88 15.02
CA PRO A 152 9.95 -1.63 15.92
C PRO A 152 9.47 -0.18 15.91
N ILE A 153 8.15 -0.02 15.79
CA ILE A 153 7.44 1.26 15.93
C ILE A 153 6.53 1.17 17.15
N ALA A 154 6.49 2.22 17.97
CA ALA A 154 5.57 2.32 19.09
C ALA A 154 4.98 3.72 19.19
N ILE A 155 3.67 3.77 19.46
CA ILE A 155 2.94 5.00 19.78
C ILE A 155 2.38 4.85 21.19
N LYS A 156 2.75 5.80 22.06
CA LYS A 156 2.33 5.85 23.45
C LYS A 156 1.54 7.11 23.72
N GLU A 157 0.52 7.00 24.57
CA GLU A 157 -0.22 8.13 25.12
C GLU A 157 -0.30 7.98 26.64
N GLY A 158 0.05 9.04 27.39
CA GLY A 158 0.05 9.00 28.86
C GLY A 158 0.96 7.90 29.45
N GLY A 159 2.03 7.53 28.73
CA GLY A 159 2.94 6.44 29.11
C GLY A 159 2.44 5.02 28.78
N LYS A 160 1.20 4.88 28.31
CA LYS A 160 0.62 3.62 27.87
C LYS A 160 0.84 3.43 26.37
N GLU A 161 1.29 2.25 25.96
CA GLU A 161 1.40 1.89 24.54
C GLU A 161 0.02 1.60 23.95
N LEU A 162 -0.33 2.33 22.89
CA LEU A 162 -1.60 2.19 22.17
C LEU A 162 -1.42 1.44 20.86
N VAL A 163 -0.28 1.63 20.21
CA VAL A 163 0.09 0.96 18.97
C VAL A 163 1.51 0.43 19.11
N SER A 164 1.73 -0.81 18.71
CA SER A 164 3.06 -1.31 18.37
C SER A 164 3.06 -2.09 17.08
N ILE A 165 4.15 -1.96 16.34
CA ILE A 165 4.44 -2.70 15.12
C ILE A 165 5.84 -3.27 15.32
N SER A 166 6.02 -4.55 15.00
CA SER A 166 7.32 -5.20 15.18
C SER A 166 8.27 -4.86 14.04
N GLU A 167 7.74 -4.83 12.81
CA GLU A 167 8.51 -4.61 11.59
C GLU A 167 7.57 -4.15 10.48
N ILE A 168 8.07 -3.25 9.63
CA ILE A 168 7.50 -2.94 8.32
C ILE A 168 8.57 -3.27 7.30
N GLU A 169 8.21 -4.08 6.32
CA GLU A 169 9.07 -4.37 5.17
C GLU A 169 8.26 -4.09 3.90
N ALA A 170 8.88 -3.42 2.94
CA ALA A 170 8.37 -3.31 1.59
C ALA A 170 9.49 -3.59 0.60
N THR A 171 9.17 -4.27 -0.48
CA THR A 171 10.08 -4.55 -1.59
C THR A 171 9.44 -4.16 -2.90
N SER A 172 10.25 -3.74 -3.84
CA SER A 172 9.81 -3.45 -5.21
C SER A 172 10.87 -3.85 -6.21
N ALA A 173 10.43 -4.23 -7.41
CA ALA A 173 11.31 -4.61 -8.50
C ALA A 173 10.77 -4.09 -9.82
N ILE A 174 11.65 -3.56 -10.67
CA ILE A 174 11.36 -3.40 -12.08
C ILE A 174 11.52 -4.79 -12.71
N GLU A 175 10.46 -5.30 -13.34
CA GLU A 175 10.44 -6.62 -13.93
C GLU A 175 11.36 -6.71 -15.17
N ASP A 176 11.65 -7.92 -15.62
CA ASP A 176 12.53 -8.19 -16.77
C ASP A 176 12.06 -7.52 -18.08
N ASP A 177 10.78 -7.15 -18.17
CA ASP A 177 10.22 -6.41 -19.30
C ASP A 177 10.62 -4.92 -19.34
N GLY A 178 11.17 -4.39 -18.24
CA GLY A 178 11.56 -2.99 -18.07
C GLY A 178 10.38 -2.01 -18.06
N ALA A 179 9.15 -2.50 -18.00
CA ALA A 179 7.92 -1.71 -18.12
C ALA A 179 6.92 -1.98 -16.98
N SER A 180 7.13 -3.05 -16.21
CA SER A 180 6.32 -3.40 -15.05
C SER A 180 7.09 -3.20 -13.75
N LEU A 181 6.39 -2.74 -12.73
CA LEU A 181 6.88 -2.60 -11.35
C LEU A 181 6.08 -3.56 -10.46
N SER A 182 6.72 -4.54 -9.84
CA SER A 182 6.09 -5.31 -8.76
C SER A 182 6.38 -4.68 -7.41
N PHE A 183 5.47 -4.91 -6.47
CA PHE A 183 5.63 -4.49 -5.08
C PHE A 183 5.02 -5.51 -4.12
N ASP A 184 5.68 -5.69 -2.98
CA ASP A 184 5.23 -6.48 -1.85
C ASP A 184 5.47 -5.66 -0.58
N ALA A 185 4.52 -5.65 0.35
CA ALA A 185 4.69 -5.03 1.65
C ALA A 185 4.03 -5.84 2.75
N ALA A 186 4.68 -5.87 3.92
CA ALA A 186 4.18 -6.50 5.12
C ALA A 186 4.36 -5.59 6.34
N VAL A 187 3.32 -5.51 7.16
CA VAL A 187 3.37 -4.97 8.52
C VAL A 187 3.17 -6.11 9.49
N ASN A 188 4.25 -6.48 10.19
CA ASN A 188 4.29 -7.64 11.07
C ASN A 188 4.12 -7.24 12.53
N GLY A 189 3.35 -8.05 13.25
CA GLY A 189 3.14 -7.89 14.69
C GLY A 189 2.48 -6.56 15.07
N LEU A 190 1.49 -6.14 14.28
CA LEU A 190 0.65 -5.00 14.57
C LEU A 190 -0.21 -5.29 15.81
N LYS A 191 -0.08 -4.44 16.83
CA LYS A 191 -0.86 -4.49 18.05
C LYS A 191 -1.55 -3.16 18.27
N LEU A 192 -2.84 -3.21 18.61
CA LEU A 192 -3.64 -2.03 18.94
C LEU A 192 -4.34 -2.26 20.29
N ASP A 193 -4.13 -1.36 21.24
CA ASP A 193 -4.84 -1.35 22.52
C ASP A 193 -5.94 -0.27 22.48
N LEU A 194 -7.19 -0.72 22.40
CA LEU A 194 -8.37 0.14 22.34
C LEU A 194 -9.01 0.35 23.73
N SER A 195 -8.40 -0.15 24.81
CA SER A 195 -8.99 -0.03 26.15
C SER A 195 -8.92 1.39 26.75
N SER A 196 -8.14 2.29 26.14
CA SER A 196 -8.11 3.72 26.46
C SER A 196 -9.26 4.51 25.85
N VAL A 197 -10.10 3.91 25.00
CA VAL A 197 -11.29 4.59 24.46
C VAL A 197 -12.26 4.90 25.59
N GLU A 198 -12.54 6.20 25.80
CA GLU A 198 -13.36 6.69 26.92
C GLU A 198 -14.85 6.83 26.57
N ASP A 199 -15.20 6.97 25.29
CA ASP A 199 -16.60 7.09 24.87
C ASP A 199 -17.39 5.84 25.30
N PRO A 200 -18.45 5.99 26.13
CA PRO A 200 -19.13 4.83 26.73
C PRO A 200 -19.73 3.87 25.70
N ASN A 201 -20.29 4.38 24.59
CA ASN A 201 -20.90 3.55 23.56
C ASN A 201 -19.84 2.77 22.77
N SER A 202 -18.72 3.43 22.48
CA SER A 202 -17.58 2.81 21.82
C SER A 202 -16.96 1.74 22.71
N LYS A 203 -16.77 2.03 24.00
CA LYS A 203 -16.24 1.08 24.99
C LYS A 203 -17.11 -0.17 25.11
N GLU A 204 -18.43 0.01 25.24
CA GLU A 204 -19.38 -1.12 25.28
C GLU A 204 -19.24 -2.00 24.04
N THR A 205 -19.15 -1.39 22.86
CA THR A 205 -19.04 -2.10 21.59
C THR A 205 -17.69 -2.82 21.47
N ILE A 206 -16.58 -2.15 21.81
CA ILE A 206 -15.22 -2.72 21.81
C ILE A 206 -15.17 -3.95 22.72
N ASP A 207 -15.70 -3.84 23.95
CA ASP A 207 -15.68 -4.94 24.92
C ASP A 207 -16.59 -6.09 24.47
N ALA A 208 -17.80 -5.80 23.99
CA ALA A 208 -18.75 -6.82 23.53
C ALA A 208 -18.24 -7.59 22.30
N LEU A 209 -17.53 -6.91 21.39
CA LEU A 209 -16.91 -7.51 20.22
C LEU A 209 -15.51 -8.06 20.52
N GLY A 210 -15.02 -7.96 21.76
CA GLY A 210 -13.68 -8.38 22.19
C GLY A 210 -12.57 -7.82 21.31
N LEU A 211 -12.61 -6.51 21.06
CA LEU A 211 -11.66 -5.73 20.26
C LEU A 211 -10.70 -4.90 21.12
N SER A 212 -10.73 -5.04 22.44
CA SER A 212 -9.94 -4.21 23.37
C SER A 212 -8.43 -4.33 23.11
N ASN A 213 -7.97 -5.50 22.63
CA ASN A 213 -6.61 -5.72 22.16
C ASN A 213 -6.67 -6.43 20.80
N LEU A 214 -6.11 -5.80 19.78
CA LEU A 214 -5.95 -6.38 18.45
C LEU A 214 -4.49 -6.79 18.28
N ASP A 215 -4.29 -7.96 17.66
CA ASP A 215 -2.99 -8.53 17.31
C ASP A 215 -3.14 -9.10 15.91
N GLY A 216 -2.35 -8.58 14.98
CA GLY A 216 -2.50 -8.92 13.59
C GLY A 216 -1.31 -8.54 12.73
N LYS A 217 -1.54 -8.62 11.43
CA LYS A 217 -0.61 -8.22 10.38
C LYS A 217 -1.38 -7.62 9.21
N MET A 218 -0.66 -6.87 8.38
CA MET A 218 -1.13 -6.42 7.08
C MET A 218 -0.17 -6.91 6.01
N THR A 219 -0.69 -7.38 4.89
CA THR A 219 0.10 -7.74 3.70
C THR A 219 -0.50 -7.08 2.47
N MET A 220 0.36 -6.70 1.53
CA MET A 220 -0.02 -6.10 0.27
C MET A 220 0.90 -6.65 -0.82
N LYS A 221 0.33 -7.05 -1.94
CA LYS A 221 1.07 -7.49 -3.11
C LYS A 221 0.39 -6.99 -4.38
N GLY A 222 1.19 -6.53 -5.33
CA GLY A 222 0.66 -6.16 -6.63
C GLY A 222 1.72 -5.77 -7.63
N SER A 223 1.23 -5.26 -8.75
CA SER A 223 2.07 -4.75 -9.83
C SER A 223 1.45 -3.54 -10.51
N TRP A 224 2.28 -2.79 -11.22
CA TRP A 224 1.87 -1.70 -12.09
C TRP A 224 2.62 -1.79 -13.42
N GLU A 225 1.87 -1.88 -14.52
CA GLU A 225 2.42 -1.89 -15.89
C GLU A 225 2.24 -0.52 -16.53
N LEU A 226 3.34 0.01 -17.08
CA LEU A 226 3.44 1.39 -17.54
C LEU A 226 2.59 1.70 -18.79
N GLN A 227 2.54 0.81 -19.78
CA GLN A 227 1.94 1.05 -21.09
C GLN A 227 0.42 1.16 -21.04
N SER A 228 -0.25 0.18 -20.41
CA SER A 228 -1.69 0.20 -20.19
C SER A 228 -2.07 0.97 -18.92
N GLY A 229 -1.11 1.26 -18.05
CA GLY A 229 -1.39 1.79 -16.72
C GLY A 229 -2.20 0.80 -15.88
N THR A 230 -1.98 -0.51 -16.08
CA THR A 230 -2.68 -1.54 -15.32
C THR A 230 -2.08 -1.61 -13.93
N ILE A 231 -2.89 -1.31 -12.91
CA ILE A 231 -2.60 -1.65 -11.52
C ILE A 231 -3.31 -2.95 -11.23
N ASP A 232 -2.56 -3.95 -10.77
CA ASP A 232 -3.09 -5.24 -10.32
C ASP A 232 -2.69 -5.46 -8.86
N VAL A 233 -3.63 -5.24 -7.94
CA VAL A 233 -3.45 -5.56 -6.53
C VAL A 233 -3.96 -6.97 -6.32
N GLU A 234 -3.04 -7.91 -6.20
CA GLU A 234 -3.31 -9.33 -6.02
C GLU A 234 -3.78 -9.65 -4.59
N GLU A 235 -3.21 -8.96 -3.61
CA GLU A 235 -3.53 -9.12 -2.19
C GLU A 235 -3.45 -7.78 -1.47
N TYR A 236 -4.46 -7.48 -0.66
CA TYR A 236 -4.42 -6.45 0.36
C TYR A 236 -5.18 -6.97 1.59
N ALA A 237 -4.44 -7.61 2.47
CA ALA A 237 -5.00 -8.37 3.57
C ALA A 237 -4.75 -7.73 4.93
N LEU A 238 -5.79 -7.69 5.75
CA LEU A 238 -5.78 -7.37 7.17
C LEU A 238 -6.15 -8.64 7.95
N ASP A 239 -5.20 -9.22 8.66
CA ASP A 239 -5.39 -10.47 9.39
C ASP A 239 -5.22 -10.23 10.90
N PHE A 240 -6.32 -10.31 11.64
CA PHE A 240 -6.36 -10.07 13.08
C PHE A 240 -6.85 -11.31 13.83
N LYS A 241 -6.07 -11.72 14.84
CA LYS A 241 -6.41 -12.85 15.71
C LYS A 241 -7.76 -12.63 16.37
N ASN A 242 -8.57 -13.68 16.37
CA ASN A 242 -9.94 -13.72 16.90
C ASN A 242 -10.93 -12.76 16.21
N VAL A 243 -10.52 -11.99 15.21
CA VAL A 243 -11.41 -11.12 14.43
C VAL A 243 -11.69 -11.77 13.08
N GLY A 244 -10.65 -11.95 12.28
CA GLY A 244 -10.75 -12.51 10.93
C GLY A 244 -9.68 -11.95 9.98
N LYS A 245 -9.69 -12.45 8.75
CA LYS A 245 -8.89 -11.92 7.64
C LYS A 245 -9.82 -11.20 6.66
N LEU A 246 -9.63 -9.90 6.45
CA LEU A 246 -10.23 -9.17 5.32
C LEU A 246 -9.18 -9.09 4.22
N ASP A 247 -9.48 -9.66 3.07
CA ASP A 247 -8.64 -9.63 1.87
C ASP A 247 -9.36 -8.88 0.77
N ILE A 248 -8.63 -8.01 0.08
CA ILE A 248 -9.13 -7.20 -1.03
C ILE A 248 -8.13 -7.32 -2.17
N SER A 249 -8.61 -7.73 -3.34
CA SER A 249 -7.85 -7.63 -4.58
C SER A 249 -8.62 -6.77 -5.57
N PHE A 250 -7.92 -6.04 -6.43
CA PHE A 250 -8.55 -5.28 -7.49
C PHE A 250 -7.59 -5.01 -8.63
N SER A 251 -8.16 -4.88 -9.82
CA SER A 251 -7.42 -4.61 -11.03
C SER A 251 -8.11 -3.52 -11.83
N LEU A 252 -7.34 -2.51 -12.23
CA LEU A 252 -7.80 -1.39 -13.06
C LEU A 252 -6.75 -1.06 -14.11
N SER A 253 -7.17 -0.48 -15.22
CA SER A 253 -6.26 0.04 -16.25
C SER A 253 -6.50 1.51 -16.53
N GLY A 254 -5.56 2.13 -17.25
CA GLY A 254 -5.57 3.55 -17.57
C GLY A 254 -4.84 4.43 -16.57
N TYR A 255 -4.29 3.88 -15.49
CA TYR A 255 -3.47 4.61 -14.52
C TYR A 255 -2.05 4.83 -15.06
N THR A 256 -1.93 5.65 -16.09
CA THR A 256 -0.68 5.93 -16.79
C THR A 256 0.09 7.09 -16.14
N MET A 257 1.37 7.26 -16.49
CA MET A 257 2.14 8.43 -16.07
C MET A 257 1.52 9.75 -16.53
N ASP A 258 0.90 9.77 -17.72
CA ASP A 258 0.21 10.96 -18.21
C ASP A 258 -1.02 11.27 -17.36
N LEU A 259 -1.79 10.25 -16.93
CA LEU A 259 -2.90 10.44 -16.01
C LEU A 259 -2.42 10.99 -14.67
N MET A 260 -1.34 10.45 -14.10
CA MET A 260 -0.76 10.93 -12.84
C MET A 260 -0.33 12.39 -12.93
N LYS A 261 0.33 12.79 -14.02
CA LYS A 261 0.70 14.20 -14.28
C LYS A 261 -0.53 15.09 -14.34
N GLN A 262 -1.57 14.68 -15.08
CA GLN A 262 -2.83 15.44 -15.17
C GLN A 262 -3.54 15.56 -13.81
N LEU A 263 -3.53 14.50 -12.99
CA LEU A 263 -4.08 14.52 -11.63
C LEU A 263 -3.33 15.52 -10.73
N GLN A 264 -2.00 15.55 -10.82
CA GLN A 264 -1.16 16.49 -10.07
C GLN A 264 -1.43 17.94 -10.49
N GLU A 265 -1.50 18.21 -11.80
CA GLU A 265 -1.84 19.53 -12.33
C GLU A 265 -3.23 19.99 -11.91
N ALA A 266 -4.22 19.09 -11.98
CA ALA A 266 -5.59 19.36 -11.55
C ALA A 266 -5.67 19.66 -10.04
N ALA A 267 -4.93 18.91 -9.21
CA ALA A 267 -4.84 19.14 -7.78
C ALA A 267 -4.19 20.50 -7.48
N ALA A 268 -3.09 20.85 -8.16
CA ALA A 268 -2.43 22.15 -8.02
C ALA A 268 -3.35 23.32 -8.43
N ALA A 269 -4.04 23.22 -9.56
CA ALA A 269 -4.99 24.23 -10.03
C ALA A 269 -6.19 24.41 -9.08
N SER A 270 -6.67 23.32 -8.49
CA SER A 270 -7.78 23.32 -7.52
C SER A 270 -7.42 24.01 -6.21
N LYS A 271 -6.16 23.98 -5.78
CA LYS A 271 -5.68 24.69 -4.57
C LYS A 271 -5.60 26.20 -4.75
N VAL A 272 -5.25 26.67 -5.94
CA VAL A 272 -5.16 28.11 -6.23
C VAL A 272 -6.55 28.73 -6.38
N ASN A 273 -7.50 27.97 -6.95
CA ASN A 273 -8.78 28.51 -7.39
C ASN A 273 -10.00 27.93 -6.63
N SER A 274 -9.81 27.43 -5.40
CA SER A 274 -10.85 26.68 -4.66
C SER A 274 -12.13 27.49 -4.37
N ALA A 275 -12.04 28.82 -4.39
CA ALA A 275 -13.15 29.74 -4.10
C ALA A 275 -13.90 30.25 -5.36
N ASP A 276 -13.41 29.94 -6.58
CA ASP A 276 -14.05 30.37 -7.83
C ASP A 276 -15.00 29.27 -8.35
N PRO A 277 -16.32 29.53 -8.45
CA PRO A 277 -17.29 28.58 -9.01
C PRO A 277 -16.95 28.11 -10.44
N GLN A 278 -16.33 28.97 -11.24
CA GLN A 278 -15.93 28.62 -12.61
C GLN A 278 -14.74 27.66 -12.62
N ALA A 279 -13.82 27.81 -11.66
CA ALA A 279 -12.71 26.89 -11.48
C ALA A 279 -13.16 25.53 -10.91
N GLN A 280 -14.15 25.52 -10.01
CA GLN A 280 -14.77 24.28 -9.54
C GLN A 280 -15.46 23.52 -10.68
N GLN A 281 -16.15 24.24 -11.57
CA GLN A 281 -16.74 23.64 -12.75
C GLN A 281 -15.68 23.08 -13.72
N ALA A 282 -14.60 23.82 -13.96
CA ALA A 282 -13.48 23.37 -14.79
C ALA A 282 -12.79 22.13 -14.20
N ALA A 283 -12.58 22.10 -12.89
CA ALA A 283 -12.04 20.94 -12.18
C ALA A 283 -12.96 19.72 -12.31
N GLY A 284 -14.28 19.91 -12.22
CA GLY A 284 -15.26 18.85 -12.46
C GLY A 284 -15.18 18.26 -13.87
N ILE A 285 -15.00 19.10 -14.90
CA ILE A 285 -14.81 18.65 -16.29
C ILE A 285 -13.48 17.93 -16.46
N ALA A 286 -12.40 18.43 -15.85
CA ALA A 286 -11.09 17.78 -15.88
C ALA A 286 -11.16 16.36 -15.27
N THR A 287 -11.75 16.22 -14.08
CA THR A 287 -11.95 14.91 -13.43
C THR A 287 -12.74 13.94 -14.31
N LEU A 288 -13.77 14.41 -15.02
CA LEU A 288 -14.50 13.56 -15.97
C LEU A 288 -13.64 13.09 -17.14
N GLY A 289 -12.76 13.95 -17.68
CA GLY A 289 -11.80 13.58 -18.72
C GLY A 289 -10.75 12.57 -18.25
N LEU A 290 -10.35 12.65 -16.97
CA LEU A 290 -9.45 11.68 -16.34
C LEU A 290 -10.10 10.30 -16.20
N LEU A 291 -11.34 10.27 -15.72
CA LEU A 291 -12.11 9.02 -15.57
C LEU A 291 -12.35 8.31 -16.91
N GLN A 292 -12.40 9.04 -18.04
CA GLN A 292 -12.54 8.44 -19.37
C GLN A 292 -11.37 7.56 -19.79
N GLN A 293 -10.20 7.77 -19.20
CA GLN A 293 -9.00 6.98 -19.51
C GLN A 293 -8.96 5.67 -18.72
N MET A 294 -9.80 5.53 -17.69
CA MET A 294 -9.76 4.41 -16.76
C MET A 294 -10.80 3.32 -17.09
N SER A 295 -10.40 2.07 -16.89
CA SER A 295 -11.30 0.92 -16.98
C SER A 295 -11.16 0.03 -15.76
N PHE A 296 -12.29 -0.53 -15.33
CA PHE A 296 -12.38 -1.54 -14.29
C PHE A 296 -12.13 -2.91 -14.91
N LEU A 297 -11.23 -3.69 -14.32
CA LEU A 297 -10.91 -5.04 -14.78
C LEU A 297 -11.50 -6.09 -13.86
N SER A 298 -11.22 -6.01 -12.56
CA SER A 298 -11.75 -6.95 -11.56
C SER A 298 -11.68 -6.38 -10.15
N ALA A 299 -12.44 -6.96 -9.22
CA ALA A 299 -12.28 -6.78 -7.79
C ALA A 299 -12.77 -8.02 -7.03
N ASP A 300 -12.12 -8.34 -5.92
CA ASP A 300 -12.56 -9.34 -4.96
C ASP A 300 -12.47 -8.77 -3.55
N ILE A 301 -13.46 -9.07 -2.73
CA ILE A 301 -13.47 -8.78 -1.30
C ILE A 301 -13.85 -10.08 -0.59
N ARG A 302 -12.93 -10.62 0.20
CA ARG A 302 -13.11 -11.85 0.97
C ARG A 302 -12.92 -11.56 2.46
N PHE A 303 -13.91 -11.90 3.27
CA PHE A 303 -13.77 -11.89 4.72
C PHE A 303 -13.80 -13.32 5.26
N GLU A 304 -12.73 -13.73 5.94
CA GLU A 304 -12.65 -14.99 6.68
C GLU A 304 -12.89 -14.73 8.17
N ASP A 305 -13.96 -15.30 8.71
CA ASP A 305 -14.39 -15.06 10.09
C ASP A 305 -13.57 -15.88 11.07
N ALA A 306 -13.01 -15.21 12.09
CA ALA A 306 -12.35 -15.86 13.22
C ALA A 306 -13.13 -15.68 14.53
N GLY A 307 -14.46 -15.58 14.45
CA GLY A 307 -15.36 -15.42 15.61
C GLY A 307 -15.91 -14.01 15.81
N LEU A 308 -15.63 -13.05 14.93
CA LEU A 308 -16.22 -11.71 15.00
C LEU A 308 -17.73 -11.75 14.79
N THR A 309 -18.20 -12.48 13.77
CA THR A 309 -19.61 -12.54 13.39
C THR A 309 -20.48 -13.06 14.53
N ALA A 310 -20.03 -14.12 15.22
CA ALA A 310 -20.75 -14.67 16.36
C ALA A 310 -20.92 -13.63 17.49
N ARG A 311 -19.84 -12.89 17.83
CA ARG A 311 -19.86 -11.83 18.84
C ARG A 311 -20.74 -10.65 18.42
N ALA A 312 -20.71 -10.29 17.13
CA ALA A 312 -21.56 -9.24 16.57
C ALA A 312 -23.06 -9.60 16.65
N LEU A 313 -23.43 -10.83 16.31
CA LEU A 313 -24.81 -11.32 16.44
C LEU A 313 -25.26 -11.36 17.90
N GLU A 314 -24.38 -11.75 18.82
CA GLU A 314 -24.67 -11.73 20.26
C GLU A 314 -24.89 -10.30 20.76
N TYR A 315 -24.02 -9.37 20.40
CA TYR A 315 -24.14 -7.96 20.79
C TYR A 315 -25.42 -7.33 20.23
N ALA A 316 -25.69 -7.49 18.93
CA ALA A 316 -26.92 -7.00 18.31
C ALA A 316 -28.18 -7.65 18.92
N GLY A 317 -28.12 -8.96 19.19
CA GLY A 317 -29.19 -9.69 19.88
C GLY A 317 -29.48 -9.09 21.26
N LYS A 318 -28.44 -8.85 22.08
CA LYS A 318 -28.58 -8.19 23.40
C LYS A 318 -29.25 -6.82 23.28
N LYS A 319 -28.85 -5.98 22.31
CA LYS A 319 -29.46 -4.66 22.08
C LYS A 319 -30.94 -4.76 21.70
N GLN A 320 -31.34 -5.81 20.98
CA GLN A 320 -32.73 -6.04 20.57
C GLN A 320 -33.50 -6.99 21.51
N SER A 321 -32.94 -7.34 22.66
CA SER A 321 -33.53 -8.28 23.64
C SER A 321 -33.91 -9.65 23.04
N VAL A 322 -33.11 -10.16 22.10
CA VAL A 322 -33.27 -11.49 21.49
C VAL A 322 -31.96 -12.29 21.54
N SER A 323 -32.03 -13.60 21.31
CA SER A 323 -30.81 -14.43 21.25
C SER A 323 -29.97 -14.13 20.00
N ALA A 324 -28.67 -14.44 20.04
CA ALA A 324 -27.81 -14.34 18.85
C ALA A 324 -28.34 -15.17 17.66
N LYS A 325 -28.92 -16.34 17.97
CA LYS A 325 -29.56 -17.20 16.98
C LYS A 325 -30.78 -16.52 16.34
N ASP A 326 -31.65 -15.94 17.16
CA ASP A 326 -32.84 -15.24 16.65
C ASP A 326 -32.45 -14.00 15.87
N MET A 327 -31.41 -13.27 16.31
CA MET A 327 -30.82 -12.17 15.55
C MET A 327 -30.32 -12.64 14.18
N GLY A 328 -29.60 -13.76 14.12
CA GLY A 328 -29.21 -14.37 12.85
C GLY A 328 -30.40 -14.70 11.95
N GLN A 329 -31.49 -15.27 12.52
CA GLN A 329 -32.71 -15.52 11.75
C GLN A 329 -33.38 -14.22 11.26
N MET A 330 -33.36 -13.15 12.05
CA MET A 330 -33.85 -11.84 11.63
C MET A 330 -33.03 -11.29 10.47
N VAL A 331 -31.70 -11.36 10.51
CA VAL A 331 -30.82 -10.96 9.40
C VAL A 331 -31.20 -11.74 8.14
N LYS A 332 -31.26 -13.08 8.23
CA LYS A 332 -31.65 -13.95 7.11
C LYS A 332 -33.02 -13.60 6.52
N ALA A 333 -33.98 -13.23 7.36
CA ALA A 333 -35.33 -12.85 6.94
C ALA A 333 -35.40 -11.44 6.32
N MET A 334 -34.59 -10.50 6.84
CA MET A 334 -34.57 -9.12 6.38
C MET A 334 -33.75 -8.92 5.11
N THR A 335 -32.71 -9.73 4.88
CA THR A 335 -31.83 -9.60 3.71
C THR A 335 -32.62 -9.60 2.39
N PRO A 336 -33.50 -10.57 2.08
CA PRO A 336 -34.27 -10.54 0.83
C PRO A 336 -35.16 -9.30 0.69
N LEU A 337 -35.71 -8.78 1.79
CA LEU A 337 -36.57 -7.59 1.79
C LEU A 337 -35.76 -6.33 1.45
N MET A 338 -34.56 -6.20 2.01
CA MET A 338 -33.65 -5.08 1.70
C MET A 338 -33.17 -5.15 0.26
N LEU A 339 -32.81 -6.34 -0.23
CA LEU A 339 -32.33 -6.54 -1.60
C LEU A 339 -33.43 -6.31 -2.65
N ALA A 340 -34.70 -6.60 -2.33
CA ALA A 340 -35.82 -6.35 -3.22
C ALA A 340 -35.99 -4.85 -3.56
N GLN A 341 -35.62 -3.95 -2.64
CA GLN A 341 -35.63 -2.50 -2.90
C GLN A 341 -34.53 -2.07 -3.87
N ALA A 342 -33.40 -2.78 -3.86
CA ALA A 342 -32.25 -2.50 -4.72
C ALA A 342 -32.40 -3.05 -6.15
N LYS A 343 -33.48 -3.82 -6.44
CA LYS A 343 -33.82 -4.35 -7.77
C LYS A 343 -32.66 -5.12 -8.45
N LEU A 344 -31.87 -5.86 -7.67
CA LEU A 344 -30.62 -6.50 -8.11
C LEU A 344 -30.79 -7.73 -9.03
N GLY A 345 -32.02 -8.00 -9.51
CA GLY A 345 -32.30 -9.10 -10.43
C GLY A 345 -31.84 -10.47 -9.89
N ALA A 346 -31.07 -11.20 -10.70
CA ALA A 346 -30.58 -12.53 -10.35
C ALA A 346 -29.63 -12.54 -9.14
N LEU A 347 -28.90 -11.44 -8.89
CA LEU A 347 -27.96 -11.32 -7.78
C LEU A 347 -28.67 -11.37 -6.41
N GLN A 348 -29.94 -10.94 -6.34
CA GLN A 348 -30.70 -10.99 -5.09
C GLN A 348 -30.77 -12.41 -4.50
N ASN A 349 -30.94 -13.43 -5.35
CA ASN A 349 -31.05 -14.81 -4.90
C ASN A 349 -29.70 -15.36 -4.43
N SER A 350 -28.61 -15.07 -5.15
CA SER A 350 -27.26 -15.52 -4.75
C SER A 350 -26.81 -14.86 -3.45
N VAL A 351 -27.03 -13.55 -3.29
CA VAL A 351 -26.73 -12.85 -2.03
C VAL A 351 -27.54 -13.43 -0.88
N SER A 352 -28.85 -13.66 -1.08
CA SER A 352 -29.70 -14.25 -0.03
C SER A 352 -29.21 -15.65 0.36
N ALA A 353 -28.81 -16.48 -0.61
CA ALA A 353 -28.27 -17.81 -0.36
C ALA A 353 -26.92 -17.76 0.40
N ALA A 354 -26.00 -16.89 -0.02
CA ALA A 354 -24.70 -16.70 0.61
C ALA A 354 -24.84 -16.19 2.05
N VAL A 355 -25.69 -15.17 2.28
CA VAL A 355 -25.96 -14.68 3.65
C VAL A 355 -26.56 -15.78 4.52
N ASN A 356 -27.49 -16.58 3.99
CA ASN A 356 -28.07 -17.69 4.75
C ASN A 356 -27.03 -18.72 5.18
N ALA A 357 -26.19 -19.17 4.24
CA ALA A 357 -25.15 -20.16 4.50
C ALA A 357 -24.06 -19.61 5.44
N TYR A 358 -23.66 -18.35 5.26
CA TYR A 358 -22.72 -17.67 6.13
C TYR A 358 -23.24 -17.54 7.57
N ILE A 359 -24.46 -17.03 7.77
CA ILE A 359 -25.01 -16.84 9.13
C ILE A 359 -25.21 -18.18 9.86
N ASP A 360 -25.53 -19.26 9.13
CA ASP A 360 -25.69 -20.59 9.74
C ASP A 360 -24.35 -21.19 10.21
N ASN A 361 -23.25 -20.87 9.54
CA ASN A 361 -21.91 -21.35 9.88
C ASN A 361 -20.84 -20.38 9.34
N PRO A 362 -20.54 -19.27 10.04
CA PRO A 362 -19.64 -18.25 9.52
C PRO A 362 -18.23 -18.81 9.34
N LYS A 363 -17.71 -18.78 8.10
CA LYS A 363 -16.32 -19.11 7.78
C LYS A 363 -15.72 -18.12 6.82
N SER A 364 -16.33 -17.95 5.64
CA SER A 364 -15.89 -16.99 4.63
C SER A 364 -17.08 -16.35 3.94
N PHE A 365 -16.94 -15.09 3.54
CA PHE A 365 -17.90 -14.38 2.70
C PHE A 365 -17.13 -13.64 1.61
N THR A 366 -17.45 -13.93 0.35
CA THR A 366 -16.70 -13.43 -0.81
C THR A 366 -17.64 -12.68 -1.74
N ILE A 367 -17.21 -11.50 -2.18
CA ILE A 367 -17.87 -10.70 -3.20
C ILE A 367 -16.85 -10.44 -4.31
N THR A 368 -17.12 -10.98 -5.49
CA THR A 368 -16.26 -10.83 -6.65
C THR A 368 -16.99 -10.01 -7.71
N ALA A 369 -16.27 -9.17 -8.43
CA ALA A 369 -16.71 -8.45 -9.62
C ALA A 369 -15.69 -8.71 -10.74
N GLU A 370 -16.06 -9.57 -11.68
CA GLU A 370 -15.20 -10.01 -12.79
C GLU A 370 -16.00 -9.91 -14.11
N PRO A 371 -16.04 -8.73 -14.75
CA PRO A 371 -16.70 -8.56 -16.03
C PRO A 371 -16.00 -9.34 -17.14
N GLU A 372 -16.76 -9.79 -18.16
CA GLU A 372 -16.20 -10.52 -19.32
C GLU A 372 -15.18 -9.69 -20.13
N ASN A 373 -15.27 -8.35 -20.05
CA ASN A 373 -14.36 -7.41 -20.71
C ASN A 373 -14.10 -6.21 -19.79
N PRO A 374 -12.96 -5.51 -19.94
CA PRO A 374 -12.71 -4.25 -19.25
C PRO A 374 -13.90 -3.28 -19.37
N VAL A 375 -14.38 -2.76 -18.24
CA VAL A 375 -15.53 -1.84 -18.20
C VAL A 375 -15.05 -0.40 -18.01
N PRO A 376 -15.20 0.48 -19.02
CA PRO A 376 -14.80 1.87 -18.87
C PRO A 376 -15.56 2.57 -17.74
N PHE A 377 -14.87 3.36 -16.91
CA PHE A 377 -15.49 4.06 -15.78
C PHE A 377 -16.68 4.96 -16.19
N PRO A 378 -16.67 5.66 -17.34
CA PRO A 378 -17.85 6.41 -17.81
C PRO A 378 -19.09 5.54 -18.01
N MET A 379 -18.91 4.27 -18.42
CA MET A 379 -20.03 3.33 -18.55
C MET A 379 -20.61 2.96 -17.19
N ILE A 380 -19.75 2.78 -16.17
CA ILE A 380 -20.17 2.52 -14.78
C ILE A 380 -20.98 3.71 -14.26
N ILE A 381 -20.48 4.94 -14.43
CA ILE A 381 -21.18 6.16 -14.02
C ILE A 381 -22.51 6.31 -14.75
N GLY A 382 -22.52 6.09 -16.07
CA GLY A 382 -23.73 6.15 -16.89
C GLY A 382 -24.78 5.11 -16.45
N ALA A 383 -24.36 3.88 -16.17
CA ALA A 383 -25.23 2.84 -15.63
C ALA A 383 -25.75 3.20 -14.24
N ALA A 384 -24.91 3.71 -13.34
CA ALA A 384 -25.32 4.14 -12.00
C ALA A 384 -26.42 5.23 -12.02
N MET A 385 -26.34 6.15 -12.99
CA MET A 385 -27.31 7.25 -13.13
C MET A 385 -28.59 6.84 -13.87
N GLY A 386 -28.47 6.00 -14.90
CA GLY A 386 -29.58 5.67 -15.81
C GLY A 386 -30.31 4.36 -15.49
N ALA A 387 -29.59 3.35 -15.01
CA ALA A 387 -30.10 2.00 -14.76
C ALA A 387 -29.21 1.25 -13.73
N PRO A 388 -29.16 1.71 -12.46
CA PRO A 388 -28.24 1.17 -11.45
C PRO A 388 -28.43 -0.34 -11.22
N GLU A 389 -29.62 -0.88 -11.49
CA GLU A 389 -29.94 -2.30 -11.42
C GLU A 389 -29.13 -3.17 -12.41
N THR A 390 -28.54 -2.57 -13.44
CA THR A 390 -27.73 -3.28 -14.44
C THR A 390 -26.27 -3.45 -14.02
N LEU A 391 -25.79 -2.66 -13.05
CA LEU A 391 -24.39 -2.65 -12.62
C LEU A 391 -23.88 -4.02 -12.18
N PRO A 392 -24.59 -4.79 -11.34
CA PRO A 392 -24.14 -6.13 -10.98
C PRO A 392 -23.85 -7.04 -12.18
N LYS A 393 -24.67 -6.93 -13.22
CA LYS A 393 -24.51 -7.74 -14.43
C LYS A 393 -23.33 -7.24 -15.27
N VAL A 394 -23.20 -5.92 -15.43
CA VAL A 394 -22.12 -5.30 -16.21
C VAL A 394 -20.76 -5.61 -15.59
N LEU A 395 -20.67 -5.59 -14.26
CA LEU A 395 -19.45 -5.85 -13.50
C LEU A 395 -19.20 -7.32 -13.20
N GLY A 396 -20.07 -8.24 -13.66
CA GLY A 396 -19.92 -9.67 -13.39
C GLY A 396 -19.94 -10.02 -11.90
N VAL A 397 -20.78 -9.35 -11.11
CA VAL A 397 -20.80 -9.51 -9.64
C VAL A 397 -21.32 -10.88 -9.24
N THR A 398 -20.56 -11.57 -8.39
CA THR A 398 -20.96 -12.81 -7.73
C THR A 398 -20.75 -12.69 -6.22
N VAL A 399 -21.52 -13.48 -5.47
CA VAL A 399 -21.43 -13.52 -4.00
C VAL A 399 -21.50 -14.97 -3.56
N THR A 400 -20.50 -15.40 -2.80
CA THR A 400 -20.37 -16.76 -2.26
C THR A 400 -20.06 -16.70 -0.76
N SER A 401 -20.18 -17.85 -0.10
CA SER A 401 -19.87 -17.98 1.31
C SER A 401 -19.40 -19.40 1.61
N ASN A 402 -18.47 -19.52 2.55
CA ASN A 402 -17.93 -20.79 3.06
C ASN A 402 -17.25 -21.65 1.97
N ASP A 403 -16.56 -21.00 1.04
CA ASP A 403 -15.78 -21.57 -0.05
C ASP A 403 -14.28 -21.69 0.24
#